data_AF-A0A0G4G366-F1
#
_entry.id   AF-A0A0G4G366-F1
#
_cell.length_a   1.000
_cell.length_b   1.000
_cell.length_c   1.000
_cell.angle_alpha   90.00
_cell.angle_beta   90.00
_cell.angle_gamma   90.00
#
_symmetry.space_group_name_H-M   'P 1'
#
loop_
_entity.id
_entity.type
_entity.pdbx_description
1 polymer ?
#
loop_
_entity_poly.entity_id
_entity_poly.type
_entity_poly.pdbx_seq_one_letter_code
_entity_poly.pdbx_strand_id
1 'polypeptide(L)'
;MIGKGRSHLELAALLNMGFARNHKEDLSKGSGRRKKKTRIYVAGYDDLRKVDTFSGTPNCDCFLLTLLYVASRGFEVELVDIKNAFLQSPDDHVEHVGVRIPKSIPTMPAQKPSFLTEYSDAEWGEIRKEAERVVPGQIYELSNALYGTPAAPALWGKELRRGQEELGFVPVEQSIAVRKEVECAVLTVYIRFYNLVYNYNIYEKSYTTGLDQRFGL
;
A
#
# COMPACT_ATOMS: atom_id res chain seq x y z
N MET A 1 -7.69 -1.41 8.00
CA MET A 1 -6.77 -0.35 8.46
C MET A 1 -7.02 0.03 9.91
N ILE A 2 -8.27 0.28 10.31
CA ILE A 2 -8.59 0.70 11.68
C ILE A 2 -9.23 -0.48 12.43
N GLY A 3 -8.63 -0.86 13.55
CA GLY A 3 -9.02 -1.96 14.42
C GLY A 3 -9.90 -1.51 15.59
N LYS A 4 -9.72 -2.15 16.75
CA LYS A 4 -10.52 -1.87 17.95
C LYS A 4 -10.12 -0.52 18.57
N GLY A 5 -11.08 0.10 19.28
CA GLY A 5 -10.79 1.28 20.09
C GLY A 5 -9.79 0.96 21.20
N ARG A 6 -8.82 1.85 21.44
CA ARG A 6 -7.76 1.66 22.44
C ARG A 6 -7.55 2.92 23.27
N SER A 7 -7.04 2.73 24.48
CA SER A 7 -6.46 3.82 25.26
C SER A 7 -5.06 4.14 24.74
N HIS A 8 -4.63 5.41 24.81
CA HIS A 8 -3.26 5.80 24.43
C HIS A 8 -2.19 5.07 25.26
N LEU A 9 -2.51 4.69 26.50
CA LEU A 9 -1.60 3.96 27.39
C LEU A 9 -1.29 2.53 26.93
N GLU A 10 -2.13 1.95 26.07
CA GLU A 10 -1.98 0.60 25.55
C GLU A 10 -1.16 0.56 24.24
N LEU A 11 -0.69 1.71 23.77
CA LEU A 11 -0.10 1.90 22.45
C LEU A 11 1.34 2.39 22.55
N ALA A 12 2.21 1.79 21.74
CA ALA A 12 3.62 2.18 21.67
C ALA A 12 3.83 3.48 20.87
N ALA A 13 2.93 3.78 19.92
CA ALA A 13 2.91 5.04 19.20
C ALA A 13 1.49 5.49 18.88
N LEU A 14 1.33 6.80 18.67
CA LEU A 14 0.06 7.41 18.31
C LEU A 14 0.23 8.36 17.13
N LEU A 15 -0.48 8.05 16.05
CA LEU A 15 -0.48 8.83 14.82
C LEU A 15 -1.74 9.66 14.73
N ASN A 16 -1.62 10.85 14.16
CA ASN A 16 -2.78 11.70 13.90
C ASN A 16 -3.23 11.52 12.45
N MET A 17 -4.54 11.35 12.27
CA MET A 17 -5.16 11.51 10.98
C MET A 17 -5.40 13.00 10.70
N GLY A 18 -5.24 13.43 9.46
CA GLY A 18 -5.41 14.80 9.05
C GLY A 18 -6.02 14.95 7.66
N PHE A 19 -6.36 16.19 7.32
CA PHE A 19 -6.83 16.57 5.99
C PHE A 19 -5.81 17.51 5.35
N ALA A 20 -5.49 17.27 4.08
CA ALA A 20 -4.68 18.19 3.29
C ALA A 20 -5.45 18.59 2.03
N ARG A 21 -5.44 19.89 1.72
CA ARG A 21 -6.00 20.46 0.49
C ARG A 21 -4.87 21.07 -0.32
N ASN A 22 -4.43 20.33 -1.34
CA ASN A 22 -3.31 20.71 -2.18
C ASN A 22 -3.77 20.87 -3.64
N HIS A 23 -2.84 21.29 -4.49
CA HIS A 23 -3.06 21.39 -5.93
C HIS A 23 -2.13 20.37 -6.60
N LYS A 24 -2.65 19.60 -7.56
CA LYS A 24 -1.84 18.74 -8.44
C LYS A 24 -1.85 19.36 -9.82
N GLU A 25 -0.68 19.48 -10.45
CA GLU A 25 -0.61 19.89 -11.84
C GLU A 25 -1.08 18.76 -12.75
N ASP A 26 -1.96 19.11 -13.69
CA ASP A 26 -2.44 18.19 -14.71
C ASP A 26 -1.52 18.29 -15.93
N LEU A 27 -0.46 17.48 -15.92
CA LEU A 27 0.54 17.43 -16.99
C LEU A 27 -0.05 16.97 -18.33
N SER A 28 -1.23 16.33 -18.33
CA SER A 28 -1.91 15.89 -19.56
C SER A 28 -2.62 17.03 -20.31
N LYS A 29 -2.83 18.18 -19.67
CA LYS A 29 -3.61 19.31 -20.21
C LYS A 29 -2.80 20.57 -20.47
N GLY A 30 -1.49 20.44 -20.65
CA GLY A 30 -0.55 21.55 -20.83
C GLY A 30 -0.13 22.19 -19.51
N SER A 31 1.06 22.82 -19.52
CA SER A 31 1.66 23.46 -18.34
C SER A 31 0.72 24.51 -17.74
N GLY A 32 0.32 24.31 -16.47
CA GLY A 32 -0.35 25.33 -15.66
C GLY A 32 -1.77 25.02 -15.19
N ARG A 33 -2.43 23.96 -15.67
CA ARG A 33 -3.77 23.60 -15.15
C ARG A 33 -3.66 22.85 -13.82
N ARG A 34 -3.98 23.54 -12.72
CA ARG A 34 -3.98 22.98 -11.36
C ARG A 34 -5.33 22.35 -11.03
N LYS A 35 -5.34 21.06 -10.67
CA LYS A 35 -6.50 20.35 -10.11
C LYS A 35 -6.43 20.38 -8.58
N LYS A 36 -7.48 20.86 -7.92
CA LYS A 36 -7.59 20.76 -6.45
C LYS A 36 -7.61 19.28 -6.05
N LYS A 37 -6.80 18.92 -5.05
CA LYS A 37 -6.70 17.58 -4.48
C LYS A 37 -6.90 17.67 -2.98
N THR A 38 -7.98 17.08 -2.50
CA THR A 38 -8.21 16.87 -1.07
C THR A 38 -7.82 15.43 -0.73
N ARG A 39 -7.09 15.24 0.38
CA ARG A 39 -6.72 13.91 0.87
C ARG A 39 -6.89 13.82 2.38
N ILE A 40 -7.37 12.68 2.83
CA ILE A 40 -7.15 12.22 4.20
C ILE A 40 -5.78 11.55 4.23
N TYR A 41 -5.02 11.78 5.29
CA TYR A 41 -3.73 11.12 5.50
C TYR A 41 -3.58 10.74 6.97
N VAL A 42 -2.74 9.76 7.23
CA VAL A 42 -2.21 9.46 8.55
C VAL A 42 -0.72 9.73 8.49
N ALA A 43 -0.18 10.45 9.48
CA ALA A 43 1.23 10.83 9.50
C ALA A 43 2.12 9.66 9.94
N GLY A 44 2.25 8.63 9.09
CA GLY A 44 3.03 7.41 9.39
C GLY A 44 4.47 7.67 9.82
N TYR A 45 5.11 8.70 9.25
CA TYR A 45 6.50 9.09 9.58
C TYR A 45 6.66 9.64 11.01
N ASP A 46 5.56 9.95 11.69
CA ASP A 46 5.56 10.33 13.10
C ASP A 46 5.61 9.09 14.02
N ASP A 47 5.59 7.87 13.46
CA ASP A 47 5.82 6.63 14.20
C ASP A 47 7.31 6.51 14.55
N LEU A 48 7.63 6.71 15.83
CA LEU A 48 8.99 6.67 16.37
C LEU A 48 9.35 5.33 17.02
N ARG A 49 8.52 4.28 16.86
CA ARG A 49 8.84 2.96 17.39
C ARG A 49 10.16 2.45 16.80
N LYS A 50 10.96 1.78 17.64
CA LYS A 50 12.21 1.13 17.24
C LYS A 50 11.93 -0.32 16.88
N VAL A 51 11.29 -0.51 15.73
CA VAL A 51 11.00 -1.85 15.17
C VAL A 51 12.04 -2.22 14.12
N ASP A 52 12.12 -3.51 13.80
CA ASP A 52 12.91 -3.97 12.67
C ASP A 52 12.34 -3.38 11.37
N THR A 53 13.13 -2.52 10.74
CA THR A 53 12.79 -1.88 9.46
C THR A 53 13.40 -2.62 8.27
N PHE A 54 14.11 -3.72 8.54
CA PHE A 54 14.82 -4.44 7.50
C PHE A 54 13.83 -4.94 6.44
N SER A 55 13.98 -4.35 5.27
CA SER A 55 13.38 -4.82 4.04
C SER A 55 14.55 -5.13 3.12
N GLY A 56 14.59 -6.36 2.62
CA GLY A 56 15.66 -6.81 1.72
C GLY A 56 15.93 -5.76 0.65
N THR A 57 17.20 -5.47 0.42
CA THR A 57 17.63 -4.57 -0.66
C THR A 57 18.39 -5.45 -1.65
N PRO A 58 18.08 -5.40 -2.95
CA PRO A 58 18.79 -6.23 -3.90
C PRO A 58 20.26 -5.82 -3.93
N ASN A 59 21.15 -6.81 -3.98
CA ASN A 59 22.56 -6.55 -4.28
C ASN A 59 22.66 -5.74 -5.60
N CYS A 60 23.51 -4.70 -5.60
CA CYS A 60 23.65 -3.77 -6.73
C CYS A 60 24.06 -4.51 -8.02
N ASP A 61 25.00 -5.45 -7.92
CA ASP A 61 25.49 -6.22 -9.06
C ASP A 61 24.38 -7.14 -9.58
N CYS A 62 23.67 -7.83 -8.68
CA CYS A 62 22.52 -8.67 -9.07
C CYS A 62 21.42 -7.86 -9.75
N PHE A 63 21.16 -6.64 -9.27
CA PHE A 63 20.19 -5.74 -9.88
C PHE A 63 20.62 -5.32 -11.29
N LEU A 64 21.86 -4.86 -11.45
CA LEU A 64 22.40 -4.44 -12.75
C LEU A 64 22.45 -5.61 -13.74
N LEU A 65 22.88 -6.79 -13.31
CA LEU A 65 22.88 -8.01 -14.13
C LEU A 65 21.47 -8.40 -14.57
N THR A 66 20.48 -8.25 -13.67
CA THR A 66 19.08 -8.47 -14.00
C THR A 66 18.62 -7.49 -15.09
N LEU A 67 18.87 -6.19 -14.92
CA LEU A 67 18.51 -5.19 -15.94
C LEU A 67 19.18 -5.46 -17.29
N LEU A 68 20.47 -5.84 -17.29
CA LEU A 68 21.20 -6.21 -18.51
C LEU A 68 20.61 -7.45 -19.17
N TYR A 69 20.28 -8.48 -18.40
CA TYR A 69 19.62 -9.69 -18.91
C TYR A 69 18.31 -9.34 -19.60
N VAL A 70 17.47 -8.58 -18.91
CA VAL A 70 16.15 -8.11 -19.39
C VAL A 70 16.27 -7.30 -20.68
N ALA A 71 17.19 -6.33 -20.71
CA ALA A 71 17.45 -5.53 -21.90
C ALA A 71 17.97 -6.39 -23.06
N SER A 72 18.87 -7.35 -22.80
CA SER A 72 19.43 -8.25 -23.83
C SER A 72 18.39 -9.17 -24.46
N ARG A 73 17.31 -9.46 -23.73
CA ARG A 73 16.18 -10.28 -24.19
C ARG A 73 15.05 -9.46 -24.81
N GLY A 74 15.13 -8.13 -24.75
CA GLY A 74 14.05 -7.25 -25.20
C GLY A 74 12.79 -7.35 -24.35
N PHE A 75 12.93 -7.69 -23.06
CA PHE A 75 11.79 -7.76 -22.14
C PHE A 75 11.32 -6.37 -21.73
N GLU A 76 10.01 -6.21 -21.57
CA GLU A 76 9.38 -5.00 -21.08
C GLU A 76 9.59 -4.87 -19.58
N VAL A 77 9.72 -3.62 -19.11
CA VAL A 77 9.88 -3.30 -17.70
C VAL A 77 8.79 -2.32 -17.30
N GLU A 78 7.97 -2.71 -16.35
CA GLU A 78 6.93 -1.92 -15.75
C GLU A 78 7.34 -1.45 -14.36
N LEU A 79 6.89 -0.26 -13.98
CA LEU A 79 7.20 0.34 -12.69
C LEU A 79 5.91 0.51 -11.89
N VAL A 80 5.81 -0.11 -10.71
CA VAL A 80 4.57 -0.15 -9.93
C VAL A 80 4.72 0.48 -8.55
N ASP A 81 3.74 1.31 -8.17
CA ASP A 81 3.67 2.00 -6.88
C ASP A 81 2.92 1.15 -5.83
N ILE A 82 3.65 0.55 -4.90
CA ILE A 82 3.08 -0.34 -3.85
C ILE A 82 2.55 0.39 -2.61
N LYS A 83 2.44 1.72 -2.61
CA LYS A 83 2.03 2.47 -1.40
C LYS A 83 0.72 1.97 -0.78
N ASN A 84 -0.22 1.54 -1.60
CA ASN A 84 -1.50 1.00 -1.10
C ASN A 84 -1.39 -0.48 -0.73
N ALA A 85 -0.42 -1.20 -1.29
CA ALA A 85 -0.22 -2.62 -1.06
C ALA A 85 0.16 -2.92 0.40
N PHE A 86 0.84 -1.99 1.09
CA PHE A 86 1.11 -2.10 2.54
C PHE A 86 -0.18 -2.38 3.34
N LEU A 87 -1.32 -1.80 2.93
CA LEU A 87 -2.59 -1.99 3.63
C LEU A 87 -3.14 -3.42 3.56
N GLN A 88 -2.58 -4.28 2.68
CA GLN A 88 -2.92 -5.69 2.60
C GLN A 88 -2.20 -6.53 3.66
N SER A 89 -1.12 -6.00 4.24
CA SER A 89 -0.37 -6.70 5.29
C SER A 89 -0.97 -6.43 6.66
N PRO A 90 -1.28 -7.45 7.47
CA PRO A 90 -1.61 -7.24 8.87
C PRO A 90 -0.44 -6.57 9.61
N ASP A 91 -0.74 -5.70 10.58
CA ASP A 91 0.26 -5.27 11.57
C ASP A 91 0.23 -6.25 12.73
N ASP A 92 1.13 -7.24 12.70
CA ASP A 92 1.23 -8.32 13.69
C ASP A 92 2.33 -8.07 14.74
N HIS A 93 2.86 -6.84 14.82
CA HIS A 93 3.83 -6.47 15.84
C HIS A 93 3.21 -6.48 17.25
N VAL A 94 4.03 -6.86 18.24
CA VAL A 94 3.65 -6.87 19.67
C VAL A 94 3.36 -5.46 20.17
N GLU A 95 4.10 -4.47 19.67
CA GLU A 95 3.88 -3.06 19.96
C GLU A 95 2.85 -2.47 19.01
N HIS A 96 1.70 -2.06 19.54
CA HIS A 96 0.60 -1.56 18.72
C HIS A 96 0.67 -0.05 18.46
N VAL A 97 0.21 0.37 17.29
CA VAL A 97 0.07 1.79 16.91
C VAL A 97 -1.39 2.18 16.91
N GLY A 98 -1.69 3.34 17.49
CA GLY A 98 -3.01 3.96 17.34
C GLY A 98 -3.04 5.01 16.24
N VAL A 99 -4.21 5.19 15.64
CA VAL A 99 -4.56 6.34 14.84
C VAL A 99 -5.69 7.10 15.54
N ARG A 100 -5.48 8.39 15.74
CA ARG A 100 -6.52 9.30 16.23
C ARG A 100 -7.36 9.81 15.07
N ILE A 101 -8.67 9.58 15.14
CA ILE A 101 -9.64 10.11 14.17
C ILE A 101 -9.76 11.63 14.36
N PRO A 102 -9.85 12.44 13.29
CA PRO A 102 -10.02 13.87 13.43
C PRO A 102 -11.38 14.20 14.05
N LYS A 103 -11.42 15.16 14.98
CA LYS A 103 -12.69 15.66 15.55
C LYS A 103 -13.60 16.32 14.51
N SER A 104 -13.02 16.75 13.39
CA SER A 104 -13.71 17.44 12.29
C SER A 104 -14.32 16.50 11.25
N ILE A 105 -14.23 15.17 11.43
CA ILE A 105 -14.84 14.23 10.49
C ILE A 105 -16.38 14.40 10.53
N PRO A 106 -17.05 14.54 9.37
CA PRO A 106 -18.48 14.77 9.34
C PRO A 106 -19.27 13.52 9.73
N THR A 107 -20.41 13.72 10.39
CA THR A 107 -21.39 12.65 10.60
C THR A 107 -22.04 12.29 9.26
N MET A 108 -22.29 11.00 9.05
CA MET A 108 -22.97 10.53 7.84
C MET A 108 -24.42 11.03 7.79
N PRO A 109 -24.90 11.55 6.64
CA PRO A 109 -26.26 12.08 6.54
C PRO A 109 -27.30 10.97 6.68
N ALA A 110 -28.42 11.30 7.34
CA ALA A 110 -29.50 10.35 7.59
C ALA A 110 -30.16 9.84 6.29
N GLN A 111 -30.33 10.74 5.32
CA GLN A 111 -30.82 10.45 3.98
C GLN A 111 -29.65 10.29 3.02
N LYS A 112 -29.77 9.35 2.08
CA LYS A 112 -28.79 9.14 1.03
C LYS A 112 -28.70 10.40 0.15
N PRO A 113 -27.50 11.00 -0.01
CA PRO A 113 -27.33 12.13 -0.91
C PRO A 113 -27.71 11.75 -2.35
N SER A 114 -28.40 12.64 -3.06
CA SER A 114 -28.93 12.36 -4.41
C SER A 114 -27.86 12.10 -5.47
N PHE A 115 -26.63 12.59 -5.24
CA PHE A 115 -25.50 12.37 -6.15
C PHE A 115 -24.84 11.00 -5.98
N LEU A 116 -25.17 10.23 -4.93
CA LEU A 116 -24.72 8.85 -4.74
C LEU A 116 -25.76 7.91 -5.34
N THR A 117 -25.64 7.66 -6.65
CA THR A 117 -26.57 6.83 -7.43
C THR A 117 -26.22 5.34 -7.39
N GLU A 118 -24.99 5.02 -7.02
CA GLU A 118 -24.41 3.67 -7.04
C GLU A 118 -24.87 2.80 -5.86
N TYR A 119 -25.39 3.41 -4.80
CA TYR A 119 -25.91 2.70 -3.62
C TYR A 119 -27.43 2.81 -3.57
N SER A 120 -28.08 1.70 -3.28
CA SER A 120 -29.47 1.65 -2.83
C SER A 120 -29.64 2.28 -1.45
N ASP A 121 -30.87 2.61 -1.07
CA ASP A 121 -31.16 3.15 0.27
C ASP A 121 -30.85 2.14 1.39
N ALA A 122 -30.98 0.84 1.11
CA ALA A 122 -30.62 -0.23 2.04
C ALA A 122 -29.10 -0.28 2.27
N GLU A 123 -28.30 -0.25 1.20
CA GLU A 123 -26.83 -0.21 1.30
C GLU A 123 -26.35 1.07 2.01
N TRP A 124 -27.01 2.21 1.76
CA TRP A 124 -26.73 3.44 2.50
C TRP A 124 -26.98 3.30 4.01
N GLY A 125 -28.05 2.60 4.39
CA GLY A 125 -28.34 2.28 5.79
C GLY A 125 -27.21 1.49 6.47
N GLU A 126 -26.65 0.48 5.78
CA GLU A 126 -25.53 -0.31 6.30
C GLU A 126 -24.23 0.51 6.36
N ILE A 127 -23.93 1.32 5.33
CA ILE A 127 -22.78 2.23 5.35
C ILE A 127 -22.85 3.17 6.56
N ARG A 128 -24.03 3.72 6.85
CA ARG A 128 -24.23 4.62 8.00
C ARG A 128 -23.97 3.91 9.32
N LYS A 129 -24.49 2.69 9.47
CA LYS A 129 -24.30 1.85 10.66
C LYS A 129 -22.84 1.50 10.89
N GLU A 130 -22.09 1.22 9.83
CA GLU A 130 -20.64 0.99 9.94
C GLU A 130 -19.88 2.27 10.29
N ALA A 131 -20.28 3.42 9.74
CA ALA A 131 -19.69 4.72 10.07
C ALA A 131 -19.91 5.13 11.54
N GLU A 132 -21.04 4.73 12.16
CA GLU A 132 -21.32 4.97 13.58
C GLU A 132 -20.31 4.29 14.52
N ARG A 133 -19.56 3.27 14.05
CA ARG A 133 -18.47 2.65 14.82
C ARG A 133 -17.25 3.55 14.97
N VAL A 134 -17.13 4.59 14.14
CA VAL A 134 -15.99 5.52 14.12
C VAL A 134 -16.37 6.81 14.84
N VAL A 135 -15.82 7.00 16.03
CA VAL A 135 -16.08 8.14 16.90
C VAL A 135 -15.04 9.24 16.63
N PRO A 136 -15.45 10.47 16.27
CA PRO A 136 -14.53 11.59 16.08
C PRO A 136 -13.66 11.84 17.30
N GLY A 137 -12.34 11.98 17.11
CA GLY A 137 -11.38 12.20 18.20
C GLY A 137 -10.92 10.94 18.93
N GLN A 138 -11.60 9.80 18.73
CA GLN A 138 -11.25 8.53 19.35
C GLN A 138 -9.98 7.94 18.72
N ILE A 139 -9.27 7.12 19.49
CA ILE A 139 -8.08 6.38 19.06
C ILE A 139 -8.48 4.94 18.77
N TYR A 140 -7.97 4.45 17.64
CA TYR A 140 -8.14 3.07 17.22
C TYR A 140 -6.81 2.48 16.81
N GLU A 141 -6.63 1.20 17.07
CA GLU A 141 -5.44 0.45 16.68
C GLU A 141 -5.29 0.35 15.14
N LEU A 142 -4.08 0.36 14.62
CA LEU A 142 -3.83 -0.04 13.23
C LEU A 142 -3.96 -1.55 13.10
N SER A 143 -4.80 -2.00 12.17
CA SER A 143 -4.97 -3.43 11.86
C SER A 143 -4.03 -3.93 10.77
N ASN A 144 -3.49 -3.00 9.97
CA ASN A 144 -2.69 -3.29 8.79
C ASN A 144 -1.48 -2.35 8.76
N ALA A 145 -0.42 -2.79 8.07
CA ALA A 145 0.75 -1.97 7.83
C ALA A 145 0.37 -0.67 7.14
N LEU A 146 0.84 0.45 7.68
CA LEU A 146 0.56 1.78 7.16
C LEU A 146 1.81 2.39 6.52
N TYR A 147 1.67 2.89 5.30
CA TYR A 147 2.77 3.59 4.63
C TYR A 147 3.35 4.73 5.49
N GLY A 148 4.68 4.80 5.53
CA GLY A 148 5.43 5.78 6.33
C GLY A 148 5.76 5.32 7.74
N THR A 149 5.14 4.24 8.23
CA THR A 149 5.57 3.61 9.49
C THR A 149 6.84 2.79 9.28
N PRO A 150 7.73 2.69 10.28
CA PRO A 150 8.97 1.92 10.20
C PRO A 150 8.74 0.41 9.96
N ALA A 151 7.63 -0.15 10.45
CA ALA A 151 7.27 -1.56 10.28
C ALA A 151 6.78 -1.93 8.88
N ALA A 152 6.17 -0.99 8.16
CA ALA A 152 5.42 -1.31 6.94
C ALA A 152 6.24 -2.03 5.84
N PRO A 153 7.52 -1.66 5.58
CA PRO A 153 8.34 -2.40 4.66
C PRO A 153 8.58 -3.85 5.09
N ALA A 154 8.89 -4.12 6.35
CA ALA A 154 9.13 -5.50 6.81
C ALA A 154 7.86 -6.36 6.66
N LEU A 155 6.72 -5.85 7.11
CA LEU A 155 5.41 -6.51 7.04
C LEU A 155 4.99 -6.82 5.60
N TRP A 156 5.12 -5.85 4.70
CA TRP A 156 4.84 -6.07 3.28
C TRP A 156 5.80 -7.05 2.62
N GLY A 157 7.07 -7.05 3.02
CA GLY A 157 8.04 -8.02 2.51
C GLY A 157 7.65 -9.46 2.80
N LYS A 158 7.14 -9.72 4.01
CA LYS A 158 6.63 -11.04 4.42
C LYS A 158 5.43 -11.46 3.59
N GLU A 159 4.46 -10.56 3.42
CA GLU A 159 3.22 -10.82 2.69
C GLU A 159 3.43 -11.00 1.19
N LEU A 160 4.29 -10.18 0.61
CA LEU A 160 4.70 -10.31 -0.78
C LEU A 160 5.41 -11.65 -1.04
N ARG A 161 6.36 -12.04 -0.18
CA ARG A 161 7.07 -13.33 -0.33
C ARG A 161 6.09 -14.50 -0.28
N ARG A 162 5.16 -14.49 0.67
CA ARG A 162 4.09 -15.49 0.73
C ARG A 162 3.30 -15.52 -0.58
N GLY A 163 2.93 -14.35 -1.10
CA GLY A 163 2.20 -14.27 -2.37
C GLY A 163 2.99 -14.75 -3.58
N GLN A 164 4.29 -14.50 -3.60
CA GLN A 164 5.22 -14.99 -4.62
C GLN A 164 5.33 -16.51 -4.58
N GLU A 165 5.54 -17.10 -3.40
CA GLU A 165 5.62 -18.56 -3.20
C GLU A 165 4.34 -19.27 -3.67
N GLU A 166 3.17 -18.75 -3.27
CA GLU A 166 1.86 -19.28 -3.69
C GLU A 166 1.65 -19.23 -5.22
N LEU A 167 2.29 -18.27 -5.89
CA LEU A 167 2.25 -18.11 -7.34
C LEU A 167 3.40 -18.81 -8.08
N GLY A 168 4.23 -19.58 -7.37
CA GLY A 168 5.32 -20.38 -7.93
C GLY A 168 6.61 -19.60 -8.23
N PHE A 169 6.76 -18.40 -7.68
CA PHE A 169 8.04 -17.69 -7.75
C PHE A 169 9.05 -18.32 -6.79
N VAL A 170 10.32 -18.33 -7.20
CA VAL A 170 11.46 -18.79 -6.43
C VAL A 170 12.37 -17.60 -6.12
N PRO A 171 12.76 -17.38 -4.86
CA PRO A 171 13.72 -16.34 -4.52
C PRO A 171 15.11 -16.68 -5.08
N VAL A 172 15.72 -15.71 -5.76
CA VAL A 172 17.11 -15.78 -6.26
C VAL A 172 18.03 -14.90 -5.41
N GLU A 173 17.50 -13.78 -4.92
CA GLU A 173 18.15 -12.90 -3.95
C GLU A 173 17.09 -12.23 -3.05
N GLN A 174 17.47 -11.57 -1.95
CA GLN A 174 16.65 -10.90 -0.93
C GLN A 174 15.49 -10.07 -1.48
N SER A 175 15.64 -9.53 -2.69
CA SER A 175 14.65 -8.71 -3.37
C SER A 175 14.52 -9.05 -4.86
N ILE A 176 14.90 -10.26 -5.25
CA ILE A 176 14.78 -10.76 -6.62
C ILE A 176 14.12 -12.13 -6.57
N ALA A 177 12.91 -12.22 -7.12
CA ALA A 177 12.20 -13.49 -7.27
C ALA A 177 11.91 -13.75 -8.74
N VAL A 178 11.99 -15.01 -9.15
CA VAL A 178 11.79 -15.44 -10.53
C VAL A 178 10.74 -16.52 -10.63
N ARG A 179 9.92 -16.47 -11.67
CA ARG A 179 9.05 -17.58 -12.05
C ARG A 179 9.31 -17.94 -13.50
N LYS A 180 9.43 -19.24 -13.77
CA LYS A 180 9.53 -19.79 -15.13
C LYS A 180 8.15 -20.28 -15.56
N GLU A 181 7.66 -19.81 -16.69
CA GLU A 181 6.45 -20.36 -17.31
C GLU A 181 6.82 -21.46 -18.33
N VAL A 182 5.94 -22.45 -18.47
CA VAL A 182 6.25 -23.72 -19.18
C VAL A 182 6.06 -23.60 -20.70
N GLU A 183 5.23 -22.67 -21.16
CA GLU A 183 4.85 -22.56 -22.58
C GLU A 183 5.63 -21.49 -23.36
N CYS A 184 6.19 -20.50 -22.67
CA CYS A 184 7.00 -19.42 -23.22
C CYS A 184 8.17 -19.21 -22.24
N ALA A 185 9.37 -18.88 -22.71
CA ALA A 185 10.54 -18.66 -21.86
C ALA A 185 10.45 -17.34 -21.05
N VAL A 186 9.28 -17.06 -20.47
CA VAL A 186 8.97 -15.86 -19.71
C VAL A 186 9.63 -16.01 -18.35
N LEU A 187 10.56 -15.11 -18.07
CA LEU A 187 11.13 -14.90 -16.76
C LEU A 187 10.51 -13.65 -16.17
N THR A 188 9.53 -13.80 -15.27
CA THR A 188 9.05 -12.66 -14.48
C THR A 188 10.06 -12.41 -13.37
N VAL A 189 10.73 -11.27 -13.42
CA VAL A 189 11.65 -10.84 -12.35
C VAL A 189 10.98 -9.73 -11.55
N TYR A 190 10.84 -9.94 -10.24
CA TYR A 190 10.33 -8.94 -9.32
C TYR A 190 11.48 -8.30 -8.54
N ILE A 191 11.59 -6.97 -8.60
CA ILE A 191 12.64 -6.21 -7.91
C ILE A 191 12.05 -5.15 -6.99
N ARG A 192 12.55 -5.07 -5.75
CA ARG A 192 12.05 -4.24 -4.66
C ARG A 192 13.05 -3.14 -4.23
N PHE A 193 12.61 -1.88 -4.11
CA PHE A 193 13.45 -0.76 -3.60
C PHE A 193 12.78 0.05 -2.47
N TYR A 194 13.59 0.48 -1.47
CA TYR A 194 13.16 1.34 -0.36
C TYR A 194 14.05 2.56 -0.18
N ASN A 195 13.78 3.58 -0.99
CA ASN A 195 13.92 4.99 -0.57
C ASN A 195 13.15 5.96 -1.47
N LEU A 196 12.65 5.49 -2.61
CA LEU A 196 11.55 6.05 -3.37
C LEU A 196 10.76 4.83 -3.87
N VAL A 197 9.45 4.78 -3.64
CA VAL A 197 8.64 3.59 -3.95
C VAL A 197 8.64 3.32 -5.45
N TYR A 198 9.40 2.32 -5.88
CA TYR A 198 9.51 1.86 -7.26
C TYR A 198 9.71 0.34 -7.25
N ASN A 199 8.77 -0.41 -7.85
CA ASN A 199 8.91 -1.85 -8.10
C ASN A 199 9.02 -2.06 -9.60
N TYR A 200 9.96 -2.89 -10.04
CA TYR A 200 10.06 -3.25 -11.45
C TYR A 200 9.41 -4.62 -11.67
N ASN A 201 8.35 -4.66 -12.46
CA ASN A 201 7.71 -5.87 -12.99
C ASN A 201 8.24 -6.08 -14.40
N ILE A 202 8.92 -7.19 -14.68
CA ILE A 202 9.50 -7.44 -16.00
C ILE A 202 8.70 -8.53 -16.73
N TYR A 203 8.26 -8.23 -17.96
CA TYR A 203 7.42 -9.10 -18.79
C TYR A 203 8.00 -9.32 -20.19
N GLU A 204 7.85 -10.53 -20.74
CA GLU A 204 8.09 -10.80 -22.17
C GLU A 204 6.90 -10.35 -23.04
N LYS A 205 5.73 -10.16 -22.41
CA LYS A 205 4.48 -9.57 -22.92
C LYS A 205 3.59 -9.26 -21.71
N SER A 206 2.93 -8.10 -21.69
CA SER A 206 2.03 -7.68 -20.61
C SER A 206 0.90 -8.69 -20.34
N TYR A 207 1.18 -9.62 -19.44
CA TYR A 207 0.16 -10.40 -18.75
C TYR A 207 0.09 -9.82 -17.34
N THR A 208 -1.04 -9.23 -17.02
CA THR A 208 -1.42 -8.84 -15.65
C THR A 208 -1.03 -9.98 -14.72
N THR A 209 -0.03 -9.78 -13.86
CA THR A 209 0.43 -10.88 -13.02
C THR A 209 -0.62 -11.22 -11.99
N GLY A 210 -0.63 -12.47 -11.55
CA GLY A 210 -1.40 -12.86 -10.38
C GLY A 210 -1.06 -12.03 -9.13
N LEU A 211 0.13 -11.42 -9.06
CA LEU A 211 0.50 -10.48 -8.00
C LEU A 211 -0.29 -9.17 -8.11
N ASP A 212 -0.40 -8.60 -9.31
CA ASP A 212 -1.17 -7.36 -9.53
C ASP A 212 -2.65 -7.56 -9.20
N GLN A 213 -3.22 -8.71 -9.60
CA GLN A 213 -4.60 -9.06 -9.23
C GLN A 213 -4.77 -9.31 -7.73
N ARG A 214 -3.81 -10.00 -7.10
CA ARG A 214 -3.87 -10.33 -5.66
C ARG A 214 -3.73 -9.10 -4.78
N PHE A 215 -2.89 -8.15 -5.18
CA PHE A 215 -2.48 -7.03 -4.34
C PHE A 215 -3.00 -5.66 -4.83
N GLY A 216 -3.68 -5.61 -5.98
CA GLY A 216 -4.22 -4.39 -6.57
C GLY A 216 -3.13 -3.40 -6.95
N LEU A 217 -2.05 -3.91 -7.55
CA LEU A 217 -0.86 -3.14 -7.95
C LEU A 217 -1.06 -2.44 -9.31
#